data_AF-A0A530QPT0-F1
#
_entry.id   AF-A0A530QPT0-F1
#
_cell.length_a   1.000
_cell.length_b   1.000
_cell.length_c   1.000
_cell.angle_alpha   90.00
_cell.angle_beta   90.00
_cell.angle_gamma   90.00
#
_symmetry.space_group_name_H-M   'P 1'
#
loop_
_entity.id
_entity.type
_entity.pdbx_description
1 polymer ?
#
loop_
_entity_poly.entity_id
_entity_poly.type
_entity_poly.pdbx_seq_one_letter_code
_entity_poly.pdbx_strand_id
1 'polypeptide(L)'
;MPSPAGISGNDAVSRAIKTVLASLEDSKAENIVSIDIQGKSSLGDYMVVASGRSHRHVSAVADHLLKALKDAGLGMARVEGLASADWVLI
;
A
#
# COMPACT_ATOMS: atom_id res chain seq x y z
N MET A 1 -6.41 23.04 -28.24
CA MET A 1 -5.30 22.62 -27.35
C MET A 1 -5.91 22.09 -26.07
N PRO A 2 -5.67 20.83 -25.65
CA PRO A 2 -6.08 20.39 -24.33
C PRO A 2 -5.01 20.79 -23.29
N SER A 3 -5.51 21.26 -22.16
CA SER A 3 -4.75 21.86 -21.05
C SER A 3 -3.96 20.79 -20.25
N PRO A 4 -2.72 21.05 -19.78
CA PRO A 4 -1.91 20.12 -19.01
C PRO A 4 -2.23 20.19 -17.51
N ALA A 5 -3.49 20.00 -17.13
CA ALA A 5 -3.96 20.19 -15.75
C ALA A 5 -4.12 18.88 -14.94
N GLY A 6 -3.49 17.77 -15.34
CA GLY A 6 -3.73 16.45 -14.74
C GLY A 6 -2.56 15.79 -13.99
N ILE A 7 -1.35 16.36 -13.99
CA ILE A 7 -0.14 15.56 -13.74
C ILE A 7 0.29 15.53 -12.25
N SER A 8 0.08 16.59 -11.47
CA SER A 8 0.75 16.67 -10.16
C SER A 8 0.18 15.84 -9.01
N GLY A 9 -1.09 15.39 -9.07
CA GLY A 9 -1.68 14.54 -8.04
C GLY A 9 -1.32 13.06 -8.19
N ASN A 10 -1.25 12.60 -9.44
CA ASN A 10 -1.05 11.18 -9.74
C ASN A 10 0.37 10.70 -9.44
N ASP A 11 1.36 11.59 -9.48
CA ASP A 11 2.77 11.27 -9.26
C ASP A 11 3.08 10.92 -7.79
N ALA A 12 2.41 11.56 -6.83
CA ALA A 12 2.57 11.25 -5.41
C ALA A 12 1.95 9.89 -5.07
N VAL A 13 0.75 9.63 -5.58
CA VAL A 13 0.03 8.37 -5.40
C VAL A 13 0.77 7.21 -6.09
N SER A 14 1.24 7.43 -7.32
CA SER A 14 2.06 6.46 -8.05
C SER A 14 3.36 6.11 -7.33
N ARG A 15 3.99 7.09 -6.65
CA ARG A 15 5.17 6.83 -5.82
C ARG A 15 4.82 6.00 -4.59
N ALA A 16 3.73 6.33 -3.90
CA ALA A 16 3.29 5.56 -2.73
C ALA A 16 3.02 4.09 -3.08
N ILE A 17 2.30 3.82 -4.18
CA ILE A 17 2.01 2.46 -4.64
C ILE A 17 3.29 1.71 -5.00
N LYS A 18 4.23 2.36 -5.70
CA LYS A 18 5.52 1.74 -6.01
C LYS A 18 6.29 1.36 -4.75
N THR A 19 6.30 2.22 -3.73
CA THR A 19 6.91 1.91 -2.42
C THR A 19 6.20 0.74 -1.75
N VAL A 20 4.87 0.70 -1.79
CA VAL A 20 4.07 -0.40 -1.23
C VAL A 20 4.37 -1.72 -1.94
N LEU A 21 4.34 -1.74 -3.27
CA LEU A 21 4.64 -2.92 -4.08
C LEU A 21 6.07 -3.41 -3.86
N ALA A 22 7.06 -2.50 -3.86
CA ALA A 22 8.45 -2.85 -3.59
C ALA A 22 8.62 -3.46 -2.19
N SER A 23 7.99 -2.88 -1.17
CA SER A 23 8.05 -3.41 0.19
C SER A 23 7.35 -4.77 0.31
N LEU A 24 6.24 -4.98 -0.40
CA LEU A 24 5.54 -6.27 -0.46
C LEU A 24 6.39 -7.34 -1.16
N GLU A 25 7.06 -6.99 -2.25
CA GLU A 25 7.99 -7.87 -2.97
C GLU A 25 9.22 -8.22 -2.12
N ASP A 26 9.85 -7.24 -1.46
CA ASP A 26 10.98 -7.44 -0.55
C ASP A 26 10.60 -8.36 0.62
N SER A 27 9.37 -8.21 1.12
CA SER A 27 8.84 -9.06 2.18
C SER A 27 8.40 -10.44 1.69
N LYS A 28 8.48 -10.73 0.39
CA LYS A 28 8.03 -11.97 -0.26
C LYS A 28 6.55 -12.30 0.00
N ALA A 29 5.71 -11.26 -0.01
CA ALA A 29 4.26 -11.44 0.06
C ALA A 29 3.76 -12.17 -1.20
N GLU A 30 2.72 -12.99 -1.03
CA GLU A 30 2.09 -13.72 -2.12
C GLU A 30 0.83 -13.00 -2.61
N ASN A 31 0.43 -13.28 -3.85
CA ASN A 31 -0.83 -12.79 -4.41
C ASN A 31 -1.04 -11.27 -4.27
N ILE A 32 -0.02 -10.49 -4.62
CA ILE A 32 -0.07 -9.03 -4.59
C ILE A 32 -0.94 -8.55 -5.75
N VAL A 33 -2.08 -7.95 -5.44
CA VAL A 33 -3.05 -7.42 -6.40
C VAL A 33 -3.26 -5.93 -6.11
N SER A 34 -2.89 -5.09 -7.08
CA SER A 34 -3.21 -3.66 -7.07
C SER A 34 -4.49 -3.40 -7.86
N ILE A 35 -5.48 -2.80 -7.20
CA ILE A 35 -6.78 -2.44 -7.75
C ILE A 35 -6.85 -0.91 -7.82
N ASP A 36 -6.96 -0.40 -9.04
CA ASP A 36 -7.26 1.01 -9.28
C ASP A 36 -8.76 1.25 -9.06
N ILE A 37 -9.06 2.01 -8.01
CA ILE A 37 -10.43 2.41 -7.63
C ILE A 37 -10.69 3.90 -7.89
N GLN A 38 -9.75 4.58 -8.56
CA GLN A 38 -9.85 5.99 -8.91
C GLN A 38 -11.13 6.23 -9.74
N GLY A 39 -12.05 7.01 -9.18
CA GLY A 39 -13.35 7.31 -9.81
C GLY A 39 -14.43 6.24 -9.67
N LYS A 40 -14.15 5.09 -9.06
CA LYS A 40 -15.17 4.06 -8.71
C LYS A 40 -15.67 4.18 -7.27
N SER A 41 -14.84 4.71 -6.38
CA SER A 41 -15.15 4.90 -4.96
C SER A 41 -14.49 6.17 -4.44
N SER A 42 -15.16 6.92 -3.58
CA SER A 42 -14.58 8.06 -2.86
C SER A 42 -13.70 7.65 -1.68
N LEU A 43 -13.53 6.34 -1.44
CA LEU A 43 -12.75 5.80 -0.34
C LEU A 43 -11.23 5.97 -0.56
N GLY A 44 -10.77 5.98 -1.80
CA GLY A 44 -9.36 6.14 -2.14
C GLY A 44 -9.11 6.00 -3.65
N ASP A 45 -7.86 6.26 -4.06
CA ASP A 45 -7.44 6.14 -5.46
C ASP A 45 -7.01 4.71 -5.82
N TYR A 46 -6.31 4.03 -4.92
CA TYR A 46 -5.79 2.68 -5.14
C TYR A 46 -5.93 1.81 -3.90
N MET A 47 -6.19 0.52 -4.12
CA MET A 47 -6.25 -0.50 -3.08
C MET A 47 -5.28 -1.62 -3.44
N VAL A 48 -4.41 -2.01 -2.50
CA VAL A 48 -3.47 -3.12 -2.70
C VAL A 48 -3.81 -4.22 -1.71
N VAL A 49 -3.99 -5.43 -2.22
CA VAL A 49 -4.26 -6.63 -1.43
C VAL A 49 -3.10 -7.59 -1.61
N ALA A 50 -2.59 -8.15 -0.52
CA ALA A 50 -1.55 -9.16 -0.55
C ALA A 50 -1.82 -10.23 0.50
N SER A 51 -1.34 -11.44 0.24
CA SER A 51 -1.48 -12.61 1.10
C SER A 51 -0.15 -12.96 1.76
N GLY A 52 -0.18 -13.22 3.06
CA GLY A 52 0.95 -13.80 3.79
C GLY A 52 0.76 -15.30 4.03
N ARG A 53 1.86 -16.04 3.96
CA ARG A 53 1.90 -17.49 4.19
C ARG A 53 1.68 -17.94 5.65
N SER A 54 1.78 -17.03 6.63
CA SER A 54 1.56 -17.31 8.06
C SER A 54 1.32 -16.01 8.83
N HIS A 55 0.73 -16.08 10.03
CA HIS A 55 0.53 -14.92 10.92
C HIS A 55 1.79 -14.10 11.13
N ARG A 56 2.91 -14.77 11.43
CA ARG A 56 4.21 -14.09 11.62
C ARG A 56 4.68 -13.40 10.34
N HIS A 57 4.43 -14.02 9.19
CA HIS A 57 4.77 -13.44 7.90
C HIS A 57 3.91 -12.21 7.60
N VAL A 58 2.60 -12.26 7.83
CA VAL A 58 1.68 -11.12 7.66
C VAL A 58 2.10 -9.94 8.56
N SER A 59 2.35 -10.19 9.85
CA SER A 59 2.80 -9.14 10.78
C SER A 59 4.14 -8.52 10.33
N ALA A 60 5.11 -9.35 9.91
CA ALA A 60 6.40 -8.87 9.45
C ALA A 60 6.29 -8.03 8.16
N VAL A 61 5.45 -8.45 7.22
CA VAL A 61 5.16 -7.69 5.98
C VAL A 61 4.54 -6.33 6.32
N ALA A 62 3.57 -6.31 7.25
CA ALA A 62 2.93 -5.08 7.68
C ALA A 62 3.89 -4.11 8.38
N ASP A 63 4.72 -4.61 9.31
CA ASP A 63 5.74 -3.80 9.99
C ASP A 63 6.77 -3.25 8.99
N HIS A 64 7.18 -4.07 8.02
CA HIS A 64 8.10 -3.65 6.97
C HIS A 64 7.47 -2.56 6.09
N LEU A 65 6.20 -2.72 5.72
CA LEU A 65 5.45 -1.73 4.95
C LEU A 65 5.38 -0.39 5.69
N LEU A 66 5.06 -0.41 6.99
CA LEU A 66 5.00 0.80 7.81
C LEU A 66 6.33 1.52 7.88
N LYS A 67 7.42 0.77 8.02
CA LYS A 67 8.77 1.32 8.02
C LYS A 67 9.10 1.95 6.66
N ALA A 68 8.82 1.27 5.57
CA ALA A 68 9.03 1.77 4.21
C ALA A 68 8.21 3.04 3.92
N LEU A 69 6.95 3.09 4.37
CA LEU A 69 6.09 4.27 4.24
C LEU A 69 6.63 5.47 5.04
N LYS A 70 7.12 5.21 6.26
CA LYS A 70 7.74 6.24 7.10
C LYS A 70 9.05 6.76 6.49
N ASP A 71 9.89 5.88 5.98
CA ASP A 71 11.16 6.22 5.33
C ASP A 71 10.94 6.97 4.00
N ALA A 72 9.85 6.67 3.28
CA ALA A 72 9.41 7.40 2.10
C ALA A 72 8.78 8.77 2.40
N GLY A 73 8.62 9.13 3.68
CA GLY A 73 8.03 10.41 4.10
C GLY A 73 6.52 10.50 3.87
N LEU A 74 5.84 9.37 3.68
CA LEU A 74 4.39 9.29 3.40
C LEU A 74 3.53 9.39 4.68
N GLY A 75 4.15 9.54 5.86
CA GLY A 75 3.48 9.73 7.14
C GLY A 75 3.24 8.45 7.94
N MET A 76 2.39 8.54 8.97
CA MET A 76 1.98 7.38 9.78
C MET A 76 0.66 6.82 9.24
N ALA A 77 0.73 5.70 8.53
CA ALA A 77 -0.44 4.94 8.15
C ALA A 77 -1.12 4.32 9.38
N ARG A 78 -2.45 4.17 9.33
CA ARG A 78 -3.24 3.67 10.46
C ARG A 78 -3.34 2.17 10.33
N VAL A 79 -2.81 1.46 11.31
CA VAL A 79 -2.79 -0.01 11.25
C VAL A 79 -3.85 -0.63 12.14
N GLU A 80 -4.61 -1.54 11.55
CA GLU A 80 -5.60 -2.37 12.23
C GLU A 80 -5.27 -3.85 12.04
N GLY A 81 -5.61 -4.69 13.03
CA GLY A 81 -5.47 -6.15 12.93
C GLY A 81 -4.06 -6.71 13.19
N LEU A 82 -3.05 -5.87 13.41
CA LEU A 82 -1.66 -6.32 13.65
C LEU A 82 -1.50 -7.22 14.88
N ALA A 83 -2.36 -7.07 15.89
CA ALA A 83 -2.33 -7.87 17.11
C ALA A 83 -2.75 -9.33 16.91
N SER A 84 -3.73 -9.59 16.03
CA SER A 84 -4.14 -10.96 15.69
C SER A 84 -3.36 -11.52 14.51
N ALA A 85 -2.89 -10.64 13.60
CA ALA A 85 -2.22 -10.97 12.35
C ALA A 85 -3.00 -11.91 11.41
N ASP A 86 -4.31 -12.07 11.64
CA ASP A 86 -5.23 -12.78 10.74
C ASP A 86 -5.47 -11.97 9.46
N TRP A 87 -5.61 -10.65 9.63
CA TRP A 87 -5.71 -9.66 8.56
C TRP A 87 -5.07 -8.37 9.08
N VAL A 88 -4.43 -7.63 8.19
CA VAL A 88 -3.84 -6.34 8.54
C VAL A 88 -4.27 -5.32 7.50
N LEU A 89 -4.77 -4.19 7.98
CA LEU A 89 -5.17 -3.05 7.16
C LEU A 89 -4.27 -1.87 7.53
N ILE A 90 -3.74 -1.18 6.51
CA ILE A 90 -2.77 -0.09 6.63
C ILE A 90 -3.27 1.10 5.83
#